data_AF-A0A933X4S5-F1
#
_entry.id   AF-A0A933X4S5-F1
#
_cell.length_a   1.000
_cell.length_b   1.000
_cell.length_c   1.000
_cell.angle_alpha   90.00
_cell.angle_beta   90.00
_cell.angle_gamma   90.00
#
_symmetry.space_group_name_H-M   'P 1'
#
loop_
_entity.id
_entity.type
_entity.pdbx_description
1 polymer ?
#
loop_
_entity_poly.entity_id
_entity_poly.type
_entity_poly.pdbx_seq_one_letter_code
_entity_poly.pdbx_strand_id
1 'polypeptide(L)' 'MKKCYKCGTEWEGQTSPGTKAVCDKCMEYLHSCRNCRYFDNKRFFCSNSLADRVFDTEKFNECDEFRFTET' A
#
# COMPACT_ATOMS: atom_id res chain seq x y z
N MET A 1 -11.41 -4.82 6.15
CA MET A 1 -10.35 -5.85 6.06
C MET A 1 -9.19 -5.35 5.20
N LYS A 2 -7.94 -5.55 5.63
CA LYS A 2 -6.76 -5.16 4.85
C LYS A 2 -6.41 -6.27 3.87
N LYS A 3 -6.14 -5.95 2.60
CA LYS A 3 -5.91 -6.94 1.52
C LYS A 3 -4.81 -6.50 0.59
N CYS A 4 -4.10 -7.45 -0.01
CA CYS A 4 -3.16 -7.17 -1.09
C CYS A 4 -3.89 -6.62 -2.32
N TYR A 5 -3.51 -5.43 -2.82
CA TYR A 5 -4.10 -4.85 -4.03
C TYR A 5 -4.00 -5.75 -5.26
N LYS A 6 -2.95 -6.58 -5.33
CA LYS A 6 -2.63 -7.38 -6.52
C LYS A 6 -3.44 -8.66 -6.61
N CYS A 7 -3.51 -9.42 -5.52
CA CYS A 7 -4.10 -10.76 -5.52
C CYS A 7 -5.30 -10.93 -4.57
N GLY A 8 -5.59 -9.93 -3.74
CA GLY A 8 -6.72 -9.93 -2.82
C GLY A 8 -6.52 -10.75 -1.53
N THR A 9 -5.36 -11.41 -1.33
CA THR A 9 -5.08 -12.11 -0.07
C THR A 9 -5.19 -11.16 1.11
N GLU A 10 -5.83 -11.64 2.17
CA GLU A 10 -6.05 -10.88 3.39
C GLU A 10 -4.76 -10.72 4.18
N TRP A 11 -4.58 -9.55 4.77
CA TRP A 11 -3.48 -9.27 5.68
C TRP A 11 -3.91 -9.60 7.11
N GLU A 12 -3.28 -10.62 7.69
CA GLU A 12 -3.57 -11.09 9.05
C GLU A 12 -2.74 -10.39 10.14
N GLY A 13 -1.85 -9.47 9.76
CA GLY A 13 -1.03 -8.74 10.73
C GLY A 13 -1.84 -7.77 11.59
N GLN A 14 -1.52 -7.71 12.88
CA GLN A 14 -2.19 -6.84 13.86
C GLN A 14 -1.94 -5.34 13.59
N THR A 15 -0.80 -5.01 12.96
CA THR A 15 -0.39 -3.64 12.62
C THR A 15 -0.36 -3.44 11.11
N SER A 16 -0.07 -2.20 10.67
CA SER A 16 0.33 -1.96 9.29
C SER A 16 1.55 -2.82 8.91
N PRO A 17 1.65 -3.30 7.66
CA PRO A 17 2.82 -3.98 7.14
C PRO A 17 4.04 -3.08 7.26
N GLY A 18 5.20 -3.66 7.56
CA GLY A 18 6.47 -2.93 7.46
C GLY A 18 6.78 -2.53 6.01
N THR A 19 7.65 -1.55 5.82
CA THR A 19 8.04 -0.99 4.52
C THR A 19 8.37 -2.05 3.46
N LYS A 20 9.07 -3.12 3.86
CA LYS A 20 9.48 -4.20 2.94
C LYS A 20 8.65 -5.48 3.10
N ALA A 21 7.53 -5.43 3.81
CA ALA A 21 6.66 -6.58 3.94
C ALA A 21 6.01 -6.90 2.57
N VAL A 22 5.97 -8.20 2.27
CA VAL A 22 5.43 -8.73 1.02
C VAL A 22 4.22 -9.62 1.30
N CYS A 23 3.33 -9.75 0.32
CA CYS A 23 2.23 -10.69 0.37
C CYS A 23 2.77 -12.13 0.35
N ASP A 24 2.29 -12.96 1.28
CA ASP A 24 2.59 -14.39 1.39
C ASP A 24 2.22 -15.22 0.14
N LYS A 25 1.20 -14.79 -0.61
CA LYS A 25 0.70 -15.50 -1.80
C LYS A 25 1.39 -15.07 -3.10
N CYS A 26 1.54 -13.76 -3.32
CA CYS A 26 1.98 -13.23 -4.62
C CYS A 26 3.30 -12.47 -4.56
N MET A 27 3.94 -12.38 -3.38
CA MET A 27 5.23 -11.72 -3.14
C MET A 27 5.27 -10.21 -3.47
N GLU A 28 4.12 -9.59 -3.69
CA GLU A 28 4.02 -8.16 -3.98
C GLU A 28 4.16 -7.32 -2.71
N TYR A 29 4.74 -6.13 -2.81
CA TYR A 29 4.91 -5.25 -1.64
C TYR A 29 3.58 -4.78 -1.08
N LEU A 30 3.40 -4.97 0.23
CA LEU A 30 2.19 -4.57 0.92
C LEU A 30 2.22 -3.09 1.30
N HIS A 31 3.39 -2.55 1.63
CA HIS A 31 3.60 -1.13 1.89
C HIS A 31 3.92 -0.37 0.59
N SER A 32 2.93 -0.31 -0.30
CA SER A 32 3.00 0.33 -1.62
C SER A 32 1.90 1.36 -1.78
N CYS A 33 2.03 2.28 -2.74
CA CYS A 33 0.99 3.29 -2.97
C CYS A 33 -0.35 2.63 -3.30
N ARG A 34 -0.34 1.54 -4.07
CA ARG A 34 -1.54 0.78 -4.44
C ARG A 34 -2.35 0.25 -3.25
N ASN A 35 -1.70 0.01 -2.12
CA ASN A 35 -2.32 -0.43 -0.86
C ASN A 35 -2.56 0.72 0.13
N CYS A 36 -2.22 1.95 -0.22
CA CYS A 36 -2.42 3.11 0.64
C CYS A 36 -3.82 3.70 0.45
N ARG A 37 -4.51 4.03 1.56
CA ARG A 37 -5.86 4.60 1.53
C ARG A 37 -5.94 5.96 0.85
N TYR A 38 -4.81 6.67 0.75
CA TYR A 38 -4.72 7.98 0.11
C TYR A 38 -4.50 7.91 -1.40
N PHE A 39 -4.17 6.73 -1.92
CA PHE A 39 -3.89 6.56 -3.34
C PHE A 39 -5.18 6.26 -4.12
N ASP A 40 -5.49 7.13 -5.07
CA ASP A 40 -6.58 6.93 -6.02
C ASP A 40 -6.09 6.01 -7.15
N ASN A 41 -6.57 4.77 -7.16
CA ASN A 41 -6.23 3.79 -8.19
C ASN A 41 -6.77 4.11 -9.60
N LYS A 42 -7.77 4.99 -9.73
CA LYS A 42 -8.31 5.43 -11.02
C LYS A 42 -7.50 6.60 -11.58
N ARG A 43 -7.10 7.53 -10.72
CA ARG A 43 -6.32 8.73 -11.10
C ARG A 43 -4.82 8.52 -11.04
N PHE A 44 -4.37 7.42 -10.44
CA PHE A 44 -2.96 7.11 -10.18
C PHE A 44 -2.25 8.24 -9.42
N PHE A 45 -2.92 8.74 -8.37
CA PHE A 45 -2.46 9.92 -7.64
C PHE A 45 -2.66 9.78 -6.13
N CYS A 46 -1.70 10.29 -5.35
CA CYS A 46 -1.79 10.37 -3.89
C CYS A 46 -2.51 11.66 -3.48
N SER A 47 -3.62 11.55 -2.76
CA SER A 47 -4.42 12.70 -2.30
C SER A 47 -3.86 13.41 -1.06
N ASN A 48 -2.83 12.85 -0.41
CA ASN A 48 -2.22 13.47 0.77
C ASN A 48 -1.14 14.49 0.35
N SER A 49 -1.39 15.78 0.60
CA SER A 49 -0.47 16.88 0.27
C SER A 49 0.80 16.91 1.12
N LEU A 50 0.84 16.18 2.24
CA LEU A 50 2.02 16.05 3.10
C LEU A 50 2.95 14.91 2.67
N ALA A 51 2.50 14.04 1.77
CA ALA A 51 3.28 12.90 1.33
C ALA A 51 4.25 13.27 0.19
N ASP A 52 5.46 12.73 0.26
CA ASP A 52 6.40 12.79 -0.85
C ASP A 52 5.87 12.05 -2.08
N ARG A 53 6.28 12.53 -3.26
CA ARG A 53 5.88 11.93 -4.53
C ARG A 53 6.59 10.59 -4.72
N VAL A 54 5.80 9.53 -4.91
CA VAL A 54 6.29 8.21 -5.30
C VAL A 54 6.05 8.00 -6.79
N PHE A 55 7.11 7.66 -7.53
CA PHE A 55 7.03 7.42 -8.98
C PHE A 55 6.57 6.01 -9.33
N ASP A 56 7.10 5.00 -8.63
CA ASP A 56 6.75 3.60 -8.85
C ASP A 56 5.73 3.17 -7.79
N THR A 57 4.46 3.20 -8.16
CA THR A 57 3.34 2.99 -7.21
C THR A 57 3.16 1.54 -6.78
N GLU A 58 3.78 0.60 -7.50
CA GLU A 58 3.66 -0.84 -7.27
C GLU A 58 4.79 -1.37 -6.38
N LYS A 59 5.97 -0.71 -6.38
CA LYS A 59 7.06 -1.01 -5.44
C LYS A 59 6.76 -0.53 -4.01
N PHE A 60 7.58 -1.00 -3.07
CA PHE A 60 7.58 -0.44 -1.72
C PHE A 60 7.82 1.06 -1.76
N ASN A 61 7.08 1.80 -0.94
CA ASN A 61 7.36 3.21 -0.68
C ASN A 61 7.83 3.39 0.77
N GLU A 62 8.58 4.46 1.02
CA GLU A 62 9.06 4.84 2.35
C GLU A 62 8.21 6.00 2.93
N CYS A 63 6.94 6.07 2.53
CA CYS A 63 6.05 7.16 2.88
C CYS A 63 5.58 7.03 4.35
N ASP A 64 6.00 7.95 5.21
CA ASP A 64 5.59 7.98 6.64
C ASP A 64 4.07 8.18 6.83
N GLU A 65 3.44 8.78 5.84
CA GLU A 65 2.00 9.00 5.78
C GLU A 65 1.21 7.77 5.30
N PHE A 66 1.88 6.65 5.03
CA PHE A 66 1.20 5.43 4.58
C PHE A 66 0.16 4.96 5.59
N ARG A 67 -1.05 4.67 5.09
CA ARG A 67 -2.11 4.02 5.87
C ARG A 67 -2.72 2.94 4.99
N PHE A 68 -2.60 1.69 5.43
CA PHE A 68 -3.12 0.55 4.68
C PHE A 68 -4.64 0.69 4.50
N THR A 69 -5.11 0.63 3.27
CA THR A 69 -6.54 0.63 2.93
C THR A 69 -7.29 -0.46 3.67
N GLU A 70 -8.37 -0.06 4.33
CA GLU A 70 -9.35 -0.96 4.92
C GLU A 70 -10.54 -1.01 3.95
N THR A 71 -10.82 -2.18 3.35
CA THR A 71 -12.06 -2.41 2.59
C THR A 71 -13.21 -2.76 3.50
#